data_AF-A0A1V5BXW1-F1
#
_entry.id   AF-A0A1V5BXW1-F1
#
_cell.length_a   1.000
_cell.length_b   1.000
_cell.length_c   1.000
_cell.angle_alpha   90.00
_cell.angle_beta   90.00
_cell.angle_gamma   90.00
#
_symmetry.space_group_name_H-M   'P 1'
#
loop_
_entity.id
_entity.type
_entity.pdbx_description
1 polymer ?
#
loop_
_entity_poly.entity_id
_entity_poly.type
_entity_poly.pdbx_seq_one_letter_code
_entity_poly.pdbx_strand_id
1 'polypeptide(L)'
;MRVGCGSAVSGLFAPYMAKAADEVIVLDGHITGLFSEHPAGRYIGMNRSPISIVGQKSTDGRYFVGKGKGWGGTDITDPLAVISEVDKAKTREGMSLFVTETTGRNFGFFRIRNGRFVKEEAGPEAMKFIEVLRDTCEQSRVSAVFAAGVGGSARAGVTKNPIKLTKAVHGGKVGVTIGGARPFIFPGGGINFLVDVEKIKYGSIYLSPTPSFILPIEYTMRRDTFAEIGGHIDSIEPIENVLERKDK
;
A
#
# COMPACT_ATOMS: atom_id res chain seq x y z
N MET A 1 7.34 2.94 -2.62
CA MET A 1 6.18 3.28 -1.79
C MET A 1 6.53 4.53 -1.01
N ARG A 2 5.65 5.54 -1.03
CA ARG A 2 5.80 6.77 -0.24
C ARG A 2 5.28 6.55 1.19
N VAL A 3 5.82 7.26 2.16
CA VAL A 3 5.41 7.18 3.58
C VAL A 3 3.96 7.65 3.80
N GLY A 4 3.46 8.55 2.94
CA GLY A 4 2.08 9.03 3.01
C GLY A 4 1.74 10.04 1.92
N CYS A 5 0.52 10.59 1.97
CA CYS A 5 0.10 11.69 1.11
C CYS A 5 0.78 13.02 1.52
N GLY A 6 0.56 14.10 0.76
CA GLY A 6 1.17 15.41 1.04
C GLY A 6 0.85 15.95 2.44
N SER A 7 -0.38 15.73 2.92
CA SER A 7 -0.76 16.06 4.30
C SER A 7 0.00 15.26 5.36
N ALA A 8 0.29 13.98 5.10
CA ALA A 8 1.08 13.16 6.02
C ALA A 8 2.52 13.64 6.07
N VAL A 9 3.09 14.04 4.93
CA VAL A 9 4.42 14.65 4.86
C VAL A 9 4.46 15.95 5.69
N SER A 10 3.45 16.82 5.54
CA SER A 10 3.30 18.03 6.37
C SER A 10 3.27 17.75 7.87
N GLY A 11 2.66 16.63 8.29
CA GLY A 11 2.64 16.22 9.69
C GLY A 11 3.97 15.64 10.19
N LEU A 12 4.53 14.70 9.44
CA LEU A 12 5.72 13.92 9.84
C LEU A 12 7.01 14.75 9.81
N PHE A 13 7.11 15.71 8.88
CA PHE A 13 8.35 16.46 8.64
C PHE A 13 8.22 17.96 8.95
N ALA A 14 7.24 18.35 9.76
CA ALA A 14 6.96 19.76 10.06
C ALA A 14 8.21 20.56 10.49
N PRO A 15 9.10 20.07 11.38
CA PRO A 15 10.30 20.82 11.76
C PRO A 15 11.30 21.02 10.62
N TYR A 16 11.39 20.07 9.68
CA TYR A 16 12.25 20.20 8.50
C TYR A 16 11.64 21.16 7.48
N MET A 17 10.33 21.08 7.25
CA MET A 17 9.62 21.93 6.31
C MET A 17 9.64 23.40 6.74
N ALA A 18 9.53 23.69 8.04
CA ALA A 18 9.60 25.06 8.57
C ALA A 18 10.98 25.70 8.40
N LYS A 19 12.05 24.90 8.33
CA LYS A 19 13.40 25.38 8.02
C LYS A 19 13.66 25.45 6.52
N ALA A 20 12.93 24.65 5.73
CA ALA A 20 13.13 24.55 4.29
C ALA A 20 12.71 25.82 3.56
N ALA A 21 11.53 26.40 3.86
CA ALA A 21 11.01 27.60 3.22
C ALA A 21 9.89 28.28 4.04
N ASP A 22 9.53 29.51 3.65
CA ASP A 22 8.39 30.24 4.24
C ASP A 22 7.04 29.55 3.97
N GLU A 23 6.92 28.84 2.84
CA GLU A 23 5.82 27.93 2.55
C GLU A 23 6.34 26.67 1.87
N VAL A 24 5.73 25.53 2.19
CA VAL A 24 6.00 24.25 1.55
C VAL A 24 4.70 23.64 1.01
N ILE A 25 4.69 23.29 -0.27
CA ILE A 25 3.60 22.57 -0.92
C ILE A 25 4.07 21.16 -1.25
N VAL A 26 3.34 20.15 -0.78
CA VAL A 26 3.63 18.74 -1.07
C VAL A 26 2.55 18.17 -1.97
N LEU A 27 2.87 18.03 -3.25
CA LEU A 27 1.98 17.50 -4.28
C LEU A 27 1.75 16.01 -4.10
N ASP A 28 0.48 15.62 -4.12
CA ASP A 28 0.05 14.22 -4.09
C ASP A 28 -1.34 14.06 -4.70
N GLY A 29 -1.50 13.06 -5.56
CA GLY A 29 -2.79 12.77 -6.20
C GLY A 29 -3.88 12.28 -5.24
N HIS A 30 -3.56 11.89 -4.00
CA HIS A 30 -4.57 11.64 -2.97
C HIS A 30 -4.91 12.90 -2.19
N ILE A 31 -3.92 13.52 -1.55
CA ILE A 31 -4.09 14.78 -0.80
C ILE A 31 -2.83 15.62 -0.91
N THR A 32 -2.93 16.75 -1.59
CA THR A 32 -1.88 17.77 -1.62
C THR A 32 -1.88 18.57 -0.33
N GLY A 33 -0.69 18.78 0.23
CA GLY A 33 -0.48 19.50 1.48
C GLY A 33 -0.05 20.95 1.25
N LEU A 34 -0.69 21.90 1.91
CA LEU A 34 -0.25 23.30 2.04
C LEU A 34 0.19 23.53 3.49
N PHE A 35 1.48 23.67 3.71
CA PHE A 35 2.07 23.43 5.03
C PHE A 35 1.72 24.48 6.08
N SER A 36 1.83 25.77 5.77
CA SER A 36 1.55 26.83 6.75
C SER A 36 0.08 26.87 7.19
N GLU A 37 -0.83 26.39 6.34
CA GLU A 37 -2.25 26.26 6.68
C GLU A 37 -2.54 24.98 7.47
N HIS A 38 -1.77 23.92 7.22
CA HIS A 38 -1.92 22.62 7.88
C HIS A 38 -1.80 22.74 9.40
N PRO A 39 -2.57 21.97 10.20
CA PRO A 39 -2.48 22.00 11.66
C PRO A 39 -1.06 21.83 12.20
N ALA A 40 -0.23 21.01 11.53
CA ALA A 40 1.16 20.82 11.92
C ALA A 40 2.01 22.09 11.77
N GLY A 41 1.85 22.84 10.68
CA GLY A 41 2.53 24.13 10.49
C GLY A 41 2.07 25.15 11.53
N ARG A 42 0.76 25.24 11.77
CA ARG A 42 0.20 26.11 12.81
C ARG A 42 0.71 25.76 14.21
N TYR A 43 0.79 24.47 14.54
CA TYR A 43 1.23 23.99 15.85
C TYR A 43 2.68 24.40 16.16
N ILE A 44 3.57 24.39 15.17
CA ILE A 44 4.96 24.84 15.34
C ILE A 44 5.14 26.35 15.13
N GLY A 45 4.05 27.11 15.08
CA GLY A 45 4.07 28.58 15.02
C GLY A 45 4.31 29.17 13.63
N MET A 46 4.10 28.41 12.54
CA MET A 46 4.14 29.00 11.21
C MET A 46 2.99 29.98 10.99
N ASN A 47 3.32 31.13 10.41
CA ASN A 47 2.32 32.07 9.91
C ASN A 47 1.76 31.55 8.60
N ARG A 48 0.43 31.64 8.43
CA ARG A 48 -0.22 31.27 7.17
C ARG A 48 0.32 32.13 6.04
N SER A 49 0.79 31.48 4.98
CA SER A 49 1.32 32.14 3.80
C SER A 49 0.20 32.83 2.99
N PRO A 50 0.55 33.79 2.12
CA PRO A 50 -0.40 34.42 1.20
C PRO A 50 -0.80 33.53 0.01
N ILE A 51 -0.44 32.24 0.02
CA ILE A 51 -0.61 31.33 -1.12
C ILE A 51 -1.89 30.52 -0.96
N SER A 52 -2.74 30.56 -1.97
CA SER A 52 -3.85 29.63 -2.16
C SER A 52 -3.50 28.64 -3.26
N ILE A 53 -3.93 27.39 -3.11
CA ILE A 53 -3.70 26.35 -4.12
C ILE A 53 -5.00 25.92 -4.81
N VAL A 54 -4.87 25.33 -5.98
CA VAL A 54 -5.98 24.72 -6.73
C VAL A 54 -6.54 23.50 -6.01
N GLY A 55 -7.74 23.09 -6.41
CA GLY A 55 -8.38 21.86 -5.93
C GLY A 55 -9.40 22.08 -4.81
N GLN A 56 -10.10 21.01 -4.45
CA GLN A 56 -11.14 21.04 -3.42
C GLN A 56 -10.50 20.91 -2.04
N LYS A 57 -10.68 21.93 -1.19
CA LYS A 57 -10.26 21.88 0.21
C LYS A 57 -11.07 20.83 0.98
N SER A 58 -10.37 19.92 1.67
CA SER A 58 -10.96 18.94 2.58
C SER A 58 -10.99 19.49 4.01
N THR A 59 -9.82 19.86 4.51
CA THR A 59 -9.56 20.44 5.83
C THR A 59 -8.39 21.40 5.69
N ASP A 60 -8.07 22.19 6.71
CA ASP A 60 -6.97 23.15 6.66
C ASP A 60 -5.66 22.50 6.19
N GLY A 61 -5.09 23.06 5.11
CA GLY A 61 -3.85 22.57 4.50
C GLY A 61 -3.98 21.24 3.74
N ARG A 62 -5.19 20.73 3.49
CA ARG A 62 -5.44 19.43 2.82
C ARG A 62 -6.37 19.61 1.62
N TYR A 63 -5.86 19.33 0.41
CA TYR A 63 -6.54 19.62 -0.84
C TYR A 63 -6.57 18.41 -1.78
N PHE A 64 -7.72 18.21 -2.43
CA PHE A 64 -7.88 17.27 -3.53
C PHE A 64 -7.62 17.98 -4.85
N VAL A 65 -6.51 17.63 -5.50
CA VAL A 65 -6.12 18.11 -6.84
C VAL A 65 -6.36 17.01 -7.88
N GLY A 66 -6.27 17.37 -9.17
CA GLY A 66 -6.42 16.40 -10.26
C GLY A 66 -5.37 15.29 -10.20
N LYS A 67 -5.79 14.05 -10.55
CA LYS A 67 -4.89 12.88 -10.63
C LYS A 67 -4.35 12.74 -12.03
N GLY A 68 -3.08 12.33 -12.16
CA GLY A 68 -2.42 12.20 -13.45
C GLY A 68 -1.03 11.61 -13.39
N LYS A 69 -0.24 11.87 -14.43
CA LYS A 69 1.14 11.38 -14.58
C LYS A 69 2.21 12.41 -14.17
N GLY A 70 1.79 13.52 -13.57
CA GLY A 70 2.65 14.59 -13.04
C GLY A 70 3.20 14.28 -11.65
N TRP A 71 3.58 15.33 -10.93
CA TRP A 71 4.26 15.22 -9.64
C TRP A 71 3.34 14.58 -8.59
N GLY A 72 3.85 13.59 -7.85
CA GLY A 72 3.09 12.92 -6.77
C GLY A 72 1.85 12.13 -7.25
N GLY A 73 1.72 11.88 -8.55
CA GLY A 73 0.52 11.29 -9.17
C GLY A 73 -0.60 12.29 -9.41
N THR A 74 -0.28 13.59 -9.45
CA THR A 74 -1.21 14.66 -9.86
C THR A 74 -1.20 14.84 -11.38
N ASP A 75 -2.08 15.67 -11.93
CA ASP A 75 -2.00 16.15 -13.33
C ASP A 75 -1.04 17.35 -13.52
N ILE A 76 -0.39 17.80 -12.44
CA ILE A 76 0.50 18.96 -12.41
C ILE A 76 1.93 18.55 -12.81
N THR A 77 2.43 19.13 -13.89
CA THR A 77 3.81 18.94 -14.38
C THR A 77 4.72 20.12 -14.06
N ASP A 78 4.20 21.34 -14.13
CA ASP A 78 4.85 22.55 -13.63
C ASP A 78 4.44 22.77 -12.16
N PRO A 79 5.36 22.71 -11.18
CA PRO A 79 5.04 22.89 -9.78
C PRO A 79 4.33 24.22 -9.44
N LEU A 80 4.54 25.30 -10.21
CA LEU A 80 3.87 26.57 -9.94
C LEU A 80 2.39 26.57 -10.36
N ALA A 81 1.97 25.65 -11.23
CA ALA A 81 0.57 25.52 -11.66
C ALA A 81 -0.37 25.05 -10.53
N VAL A 82 0.18 24.58 -9.39
CA VAL A 82 -0.62 24.28 -8.19
C VAL A 82 -1.17 25.55 -7.53
N ILE A 83 -0.56 26.71 -7.75
CA ILE A 83 -0.96 27.96 -7.12
C ILE A 83 -2.18 28.52 -7.85
N SER A 84 -3.29 28.71 -7.11
CA SER A 84 -4.48 29.34 -7.66
C SER A 84 -4.43 30.86 -7.52
N GLU A 85 -3.94 31.35 -6.37
CA GLU A 85 -3.89 32.77 -6.06
C GLU A 85 -2.73 33.07 -5.10
N VAL A 86 -2.17 34.28 -5.21
CA VAL A 86 -1.21 34.84 -4.26
C VAL A 86 -1.71 36.21 -3.81
N ASP A 87 -2.00 36.36 -2.51
CA ASP A 87 -2.41 37.63 -1.91
C ASP A 87 -1.24 38.63 -1.91
N LYS A 88 -1.23 39.52 -2.89
CA LYS A 88 -0.17 40.52 -3.09
C LYS A 88 0.00 41.47 -1.91
N ALA A 89 -1.05 41.73 -1.13
CA ALA A 89 -0.98 42.66 0.01
C ALA A 89 -0.21 42.05 1.19
N LYS A 90 -0.20 40.72 1.31
CA LYS A 90 0.52 39.98 2.36
C LYS A 90 1.84 39.38 1.88
N THR A 91 2.12 39.50 0.59
CA THR A 91 3.32 38.96 -0.04
C THR A 91 4.53 39.84 0.25
N ARG A 92 5.65 39.22 0.60
CA ARG A 92 6.93 39.90 0.89
C ARG A 92 7.95 39.54 -0.18
N GLU A 93 8.71 40.54 -0.63
CA GLU A 93 9.85 40.32 -1.52
C GLU A 93 10.86 39.38 -0.83
N GLY A 94 11.41 38.43 -1.58
CA GLY A 94 12.35 37.45 -1.04
C GLY A 94 11.72 36.25 -0.32
N MET A 95 10.39 36.21 -0.17
CA MET A 95 9.67 35.04 0.37
C MET A 95 10.00 33.79 -0.44
N SER A 96 10.27 32.70 0.25
CA SER A 96 10.62 31.40 -0.32
C SER A 96 9.42 30.46 -0.39
N LEU A 97 9.34 29.70 -1.49
CA LEU A 97 8.37 28.65 -1.70
C LEU A 97 9.12 27.38 -2.08
N PHE A 98 8.83 26.29 -1.39
CA PHE A 98 9.33 24.98 -1.74
C PHE A 98 8.18 24.07 -2.18
N VAL A 99 8.25 23.56 -3.40
CA VAL A 99 7.26 22.60 -3.92
C VAL A 99 7.96 21.28 -4.15
N THR A 100 7.40 20.19 -3.61
CA THR A 100 7.92 18.83 -3.84
C THR A 100 6.76 17.85 -3.95
N GLU A 101 7.07 16.57 -4.13
CA GLU A 101 6.12 15.48 -4.05
C GLU A 101 6.54 14.47 -2.97
N THR A 102 5.65 13.54 -2.66
CA THR A 102 5.73 12.66 -1.50
C THR A 102 6.90 11.66 -1.47
N THR A 103 7.66 11.54 -2.57
CA THR A 103 8.90 10.75 -2.63
C THR A 103 10.18 11.60 -2.68
N GLY A 104 10.06 12.93 -2.76
CA GLY A 104 11.20 13.85 -2.86
C GLY A 104 12.06 13.69 -4.12
N ARG A 105 11.63 12.92 -5.12
CA ARG A 105 12.33 12.75 -6.41
C ARG A 105 12.26 14.03 -7.24
N ASN A 106 11.10 14.67 -7.26
CA ASN A 106 10.92 15.98 -7.89
C ASN A 106 10.75 17.06 -6.83
N PHE A 107 11.45 18.17 -7.02
CA PHE A 107 11.29 19.36 -6.19
C PHE A 107 11.66 20.63 -6.97
N GLY A 108 11.12 21.76 -6.52
CA GLY A 108 11.42 23.09 -7.02
C GLY A 108 11.46 24.07 -5.85
N PHE A 109 12.53 24.86 -5.79
CA PHE A 109 12.67 25.95 -4.85
C PHE A 109 12.50 27.27 -5.61
N PHE A 110 11.72 28.17 -5.03
CA PHE A 110 11.36 29.44 -5.66
C PHE A 110 11.49 30.57 -4.65
N ARG A 111 11.82 31.75 -5.15
CA ARG A 111 11.85 32.97 -4.37
C ARG A 111 11.09 34.06 -5.09
N ILE A 112 10.37 34.89 -4.34
CA ILE A 112 9.72 36.06 -4.90
C ILE A 112 10.76 37.10 -5.28
N ARG A 113 10.81 37.42 -6.57
CA ARG A 113 11.58 38.53 -7.15
C ARG A 113 10.68 39.37 -8.03
N ASN A 114 10.64 40.68 -7.80
CA ASN A 114 9.76 41.62 -8.53
C ASN A 114 8.29 41.16 -8.56
N GLY A 115 7.80 40.64 -7.43
CA GLY A 115 6.41 40.18 -7.29
C GLY A 115 6.06 38.89 -8.04
N ARG A 116 7.03 38.10 -8.49
CA ARG A 116 6.82 36.79 -9.12
C ARG A 116 7.74 35.73 -8.52
N PHE A 117 7.29 34.46 -8.50
CA PHE A 117 8.16 33.35 -8.14
C PHE A 117 9.18 33.07 -9.24
N VAL A 118 10.47 33.16 -8.88
CA VAL A 118 11.60 32.81 -9.74
C VAL A 118 12.28 31.58 -9.16
N LYS A 119 12.57 30.60 -10.01
CA LYS A 119 13.24 29.36 -9.61
C LYS A 119 14.66 29.67 -9.14
N GLU A 120 15.04 29.12 -7.99
CA GLU A 120 16.38 29.22 -7.40
C GLU A 120 16.88 27.83 -7.00
N GLU A 121 18.17 27.73 -6.67
CA GLU A 121 18.72 26.51 -6.07
C GLU A 121 18.21 26.35 -4.63
N ALA A 122 17.89 25.12 -4.25
CA ALA A 122 17.45 24.80 -2.91
C ALA A 122 18.64 24.92 -1.93
N GLY A 123 18.45 25.67 -0.84
CA GLY A 123 19.46 25.79 0.21
C GLY A 123 19.64 24.51 1.04
N PRO A 124 20.64 24.47 1.94
CA PRO A 124 20.97 23.27 2.72
C PRO A 124 19.81 22.70 3.53
N GLU A 125 18.98 23.54 4.14
CA GLU A 125 17.82 23.08 4.94
C GLU A 125 16.73 22.43 4.08
N ALA A 126 16.46 22.98 2.89
CA ALA A 126 15.51 22.39 1.94
C ALA A 126 16.04 21.06 1.38
N MET A 127 17.34 20.98 1.10
CA MET A 127 17.97 19.71 0.72
C MET A 127 17.93 18.70 1.85
N LYS A 128 18.12 19.13 3.11
CA LYS A 128 18.02 18.25 4.27
C LYS A 128 16.63 17.66 4.42
N PHE A 129 15.58 18.45 4.19
CA PHE A 129 14.22 17.95 4.15
C PHE A 129 14.04 16.88 3.07
N ILE A 130 14.57 17.08 1.87
CA ILE A 130 14.49 16.10 0.77
C ILE A 130 15.21 14.80 1.09
N GLU A 131 16.40 14.87 1.70
CA GLU A 131 17.15 13.68 2.14
C GLU A 131 16.31 12.84 3.09
N VAL A 132 15.82 13.46 4.17
CA VAL A 132 15.02 12.76 5.17
C VAL A 132 13.72 12.22 4.58
N LEU A 133 13.08 12.95 3.67
CA LEU A 133 11.87 12.47 2.98
C LEU A 133 12.16 11.23 2.12
N ARG A 134 13.27 11.24 1.37
CA ARG A 134 13.69 10.11 0.52
C ARG A 134 14.03 8.88 1.33
N ASP A 135 14.66 9.04 2.48
CA ASP A 135 15.02 7.95 3.39
C ASP A 135 13.80 7.24 4.00
N THR A 136 12.61 7.85 3.91
CA THR A 136 11.34 7.20 4.32
C THR A 136 10.61 6.45 3.19
N CYS A 137 11.22 6.38 2.01
CA CYS A 137 10.64 5.66 0.87
C CYS A 137 11.15 4.22 0.80
N GLU A 138 10.25 3.28 0.53
CA GLU A 138 10.58 1.87 0.31
C GLU A 138 10.39 1.45 -1.16
N GLN A 139 10.88 0.28 -1.55
CA GLN A 139 10.59 -0.27 -2.86
C GLN A 139 9.08 -0.49 -3.02
N SER A 140 8.51 -0.06 -4.15
CA SER A 140 7.10 -0.37 -4.45
C SER A 140 6.98 -1.81 -4.90
N ARG A 141 6.18 -2.61 -4.20
CA ARG A 141 5.86 -4.00 -4.56
C ARG A 141 4.35 -4.13 -4.80
N VAL A 142 3.98 -5.04 -5.69
CA VAL A 142 2.58 -5.43 -5.88
C VAL A 142 2.30 -6.59 -4.94
N SER A 143 1.26 -6.46 -4.12
CA SER A 143 0.78 -7.57 -3.29
C SER A 143 -0.35 -8.27 -4.02
N ALA A 144 -0.29 -9.60 -4.07
CA ALA A 144 -1.35 -10.43 -4.64
C ALA A 144 -1.79 -11.46 -3.60
N VAL A 145 -3.10 -11.62 -3.46
CA VAL A 145 -3.71 -12.62 -2.58
C VAL A 145 -4.74 -13.40 -3.37
N PHE A 146 -4.81 -14.71 -3.17
CA PHE A 146 -5.97 -15.49 -3.62
C PHE A 146 -7.05 -15.45 -2.57
N ALA A 147 -8.24 -15.03 -2.97
CA ALA A 147 -9.49 -15.23 -2.23
C ALA A 147 -10.25 -16.38 -2.90
N ALA A 148 -10.32 -17.53 -2.25
CA ALA A 148 -10.87 -18.74 -2.85
C ALA A 148 -11.66 -19.59 -1.84
N GLY A 149 -12.45 -20.52 -2.38
CA GLY A 149 -13.25 -21.45 -1.60
C GLY A 149 -13.05 -22.87 -2.08
N VAL A 150 -13.00 -23.82 -1.14
CA VAL A 150 -12.89 -25.24 -1.48
C VAL A 150 -14.27 -25.80 -1.82
N GLY A 151 -14.43 -26.19 -3.08
CA GLY A 151 -15.64 -26.83 -3.59
C GLY A 151 -16.01 -28.14 -2.88
N GLY A 152 -17.26 -28.58 -3.06
CA GLY A 152 -17.73 -29.85 -2.50
C GLY A 152 -16.98 -31.06 -3.08
N SER A 153 -16.69 -31.06 -4.38
CA SER A 153 -15.96 -32.12 -5.07
C SER A 153 -14.53 -32.29 -4.54
N ALA A 154 -13.79 -31.19 -4.34
CA ALA A 154 -12.46 -31.22 -3.76
C ALA A 154 -12.47 -31.80 -2.33
N ARG A 155 -13.46 -31.45 -1.51
CA ARG A 155 -13.63 -32.02 -0.16
C ARG A 155 -14.05 -33.49 -0.19
N ALA A 156 -14.86 -33.90 -1.17
CA ALA A 156 -15.28 -35.29 -1.36
C ALA A 156 -14.10 -36.22 -1.71
N GLY A 157 -13.07 -35.68 -2.38
CA GLY A 157 -11.80 -36.39 -2.61
C GLY A 157 -11.04 -36.75 -1.33
N VAL A 158 -11.33 -36.07 -0.20
CA VAL A 158 -10.68 -36.33 1.09
C VAL A 158 -11.55 -37.22 1.98
N THR A 159 -12.86 -36.96 2.01
CA THR A 159 -13.80 -37.66 2.91
C THR A 159 -15.17 -37.86 2.26
N LYS A 160 -15.85 -38.93 2.65
CA LYS A 160 -17.27 -39.18 2.32
C LYS A 160 -18.22 -38.17 2.99
N ASN A 161 -17.76 -37.40 3.99
CA ASN A 161 -18.55 -36.37 4.68
C ASN A 161 -17.85 -34.99 4.66
N PRO A 162 -18.05 -34.18 3.61
CA PRO A 162 -17.42 -32.86 3.46
C PRO A 162 -17.69 -31.86 4.59
N ILE A 163 -18.84 -31.98 5.28
CA ILE A 163 -19.19 -31.12 6.40
C ILE A 163 -18.33 -31.45 7.63
N LYS A 164 -18.06 -32.73 7.90
CA LYS A 164 -17.16 -33.13 8.98
C LYS A 164 -15.74 -32.61 8.78
N LEU A 165 -15.19 -32.70 7.56
CA LEU A 165 -13.89 -32.10 7.23
C LEU A 165 -13.91 -30.59 7.48
N THR A 166 -14.95 -29.90 7.00
CA THR A 166 -15.11 -28.45 7.22
C THR A 166 -15.07 -28.13 8.71
N LYS A 167 -15.88 -28.81 9.54
CA LYS A 167 -15.90 -28.63 11.00
C LYS A 167 -14.55 -28.96 11.65
N ALA A 168 -13.83 -29.97 11.16
CA ALA A 168 -12.53 -30.35 11.70
C ALA A 168 -11.42 -29.34 11.38
N VAL A 169 -11.47 -28.70 10.20
CA VAL A 169 -10.60 -27.57 9.86
C VAL A 169 -10.88 -26.38 10.77
N HIS A 170 -12.15 -25.98 10.91
CA HIS A 170 -12.54 -24.87 11.80
C HIS A 170 -12.22 -25.17 13.27
N GLY A 171 -12.29 -26.43 13.68
CA GLY A 171 -11.92 -26.89 15.03
C GLY A 171 -10.41 -27.09 15.24
N GLY A 172 -9.56 -26.79 14.26
CA GLY A 172 -8.11 -26.92 14.36
C GLY A 172 -7.58 -28.36 14.40
N LYS A 173 -8.43 -29.37 14.20
CA LYS A 173 -8.04 -30.78 14.12
C LYS A 173 -7.35 -31.13 12.79
N VAL A 174 -7.63 -30.34 11.75
CA VAL A 174 -7.05 -30.49 10.41
C VAL A 174 -6.37 -29.19 10.03
N GLY A 175 -5.07 -29.26 9.76
CA GLY A 175 -4.31 -28.17 9.15
C GLY A 175 -4.58 -28.11 7.64
N VAL A 176 -4.66 -26.89 7.11
CA VAL A 176 -4.78 -26.63 5.67
C VAL A 176 -3.60 -25.79 5.22
N THR A 177 -2.98 -26.17 4.12
CA THR A 177 -2.02 -25.34 3.39
C THR A 177 -2.42 -25.24 1.92
N ILE A 178 -1.92 -24.21 1.24
CA ILE A 178 -2.09 -23.99 -0.19
C ILE A 178 -0.72 -23.90 -0.83
N GLY A 179 -0.25 -24.97 -1.48
CA GLY A 179 1.10 -25.05 -2.03
C GLY A 179 2.17 -24.80 -0.96
N GLY A 180 1.93 -25.30 0.26
CA GLY A 180 2.77 -25.09 1.44
C GLY A 180 2.55 -23.77 2.19
N ALA A 181 1.83 -22.80 1.63
CA ALA A 181 1.50 -21.56 2.33
C ALA A 181 0.37 -21.78 3.33
N ARG A 182 0.50 -21.24 4.55
CA ARG A 182 -0.60 -21.25 5.52
C ARG A 182 -1.60 -20.13 5.19
N PRO A 183 -2.86 -20.46 4.86
CA PRO A 183 -3.87 -19.45 4.58
C PRO A 183 -4.49 -18.87 5.85
N PHE A 184 -5.15 -17.72 5.71
CA PHE A 184 -6.19 -17.28 6.64
C PHE A 184 -7.52 -17.93 6.22
N ILE A 185 -8.10 -18.76 7.10
CA ILE A 185 -9.41 -19.39 6.87
C ILE A 185 -10.51 -18.43 7.35
N PHE A 186 -11.44 -18.06 6.47
CA PHE A 186 -12.60 -17.24 6.82
C PHE A 186 -13.53 -17.97 7.78
N PRO A 187 -14.17 -17.26 8.73
CA PRO A 187 -15.20 -17.84 9.58
C PRO A 187 -16.44 -18.23 8.76
N GLY A 188 -17.29 -19.07 9.35
CA GLY A 188 -18.57 -19.48 8.76
C GLY A 188 -18.54 -20.86 8.12
N GLY A 189 -19.37 -21.05 7.09
CA GLY A 189 -19.50 -22.32 6.39
C GLY A 189 -18.42 -22.53 5.32
N GLY A 190 -18.09 -23.80 5.06
CA GLY A 190 -17.10 -24.18 4.05
C GLY A 190 -15.66 -23.93 4.49
N ILE A 191 -14.73 -24.10 3.54
CA ILE A 191 -13.31 -23.80 3.73
C ILE A 191 -13.00 -22.70 2.72
N ASN A 192 -13.23 -21.47 3.12
CA ASN A 192 -12.93 -20.28 2.33
C ASN A 192 -11.68 -19.62 2.91
N PHE A 193 -10.81 -19.07 2.07
CA PHE A 193 -9.53 -18.59 2.53
C PHE A 193 -8.97 -17.41 1.75
N LEU A 194 -8.10 -16.67 2.43
CA LEU A 194 -7.11 -15.78 1.83
C LEU A 194 -5.73 -16.40 1.95
N VAL A 195 -4.96 -16.40 0.87
CA VAL A 195 -3.56 -16.82 0.89
C VAL A 195 -2.67 -15.87 0.11
N ASP A 196 -1.53 -15.53 0.72
CA ASP A 196 -0.48 -14.72 0.14
C ASP A 196 0.21 -15.48 -0.98
N VAL A 197 0.16 -14.93 -2.20
CA VAL A 197 0.73 -15.55 -3.40
C VAL A 197 2.23 -15.77 -3.27
N GLU A 198 2.95 -14.88 -2.58
CA GLU A 198 4.42 -14.98 -2.44
C GLU A 198 4.86 -16.14 -1.57
N LYS A 199 3.97 -16.68 -0.73
CA LYS A 199 4.25 -17.81 0.15
C LYS A 199 3.90 -19.15 -0.49
N ILE A 200 3.15 -19.15 -1.59
CA ILE A 200 2.81 -20.38 -2.31
C ILE A 200 4.04 -20.82 -3.08
N LYS A 201 4.32 -22.13 -3.08
CA LYS A 201 5.42 -22.69 -3.85
C LYS A 201 5.34 -22.27 -5.32
N TYR A 202 6.42 -21.65 -5.82
CA TYR A 202 6.49 -21.22 -7.21
C TYR A 202 6.24 -22.40 -8.17
N GLY A 203 5.47 -22.14 -9.22
CA GLY A 203 5.12 -23.13 -10.25
C GLY A 203 4.03 -24.14 -9.85
N SER A 204 3.42 -24.01 -8.67
CA SER A 204 2.39 -24.95 -8.22
C SER A 204 0.95 -24.53 -8.57
N ILE A 205 0.76 -23.34 -9.15
CA ILE A 205 -0.56 -22.83 -9.55
C ILE A 205 -0.75 -23.08 -11.04
N TYR A 206 -1.90 -23.62 -11.41
CA TYR A 206 -2.24 -23.89 -12.81
C TYR A 206 -3.45 -23.06 -13.25
N LEU A 207 -3.54 -22.81 -14.56
CA LEU A 207 -4.69 -22.18 -15.19
C LEU A 207 -5.39 -23.23 -16.05
N SER A 208 -6.71 -23.36 -15.93
CA SER A 208 -7.48 -24.23 -16.81
C SER A 208 -8.05 -23.46 -18.01
N PRO A 209 -8.48 -24.15 -19.11
CA PRO A 209 -9.05 -23.49 -20.29
C PRO A 209 -10.31 -22.66 -19.99
N THR A 210 -11.09 -23.09 -18.99
CA THR A 210 -12.11 -22.22 -18.39
C THR A 210 -11.38 -21.29 -17.43
N PRO A 211 -11.40 -19.96 -17.60
CA PRO A 211 -10.51 -19.02 -16.90
C PRO A 211 -10.65 -19.11 -15.37
N SER A 212 -9.92 -20.04 -14.77
CA SER A 212 -10.01 -20.46 -13.38
C SER A 212 -8.65 -20.97 -12.92
N PHE A 213 -8.23 -20.49 -11.76
CA PHE A 213 -7.00 -20.93 -11.12
C PHE A 213 -7.24 -22.26 -10.40
N ILE A 214 -6.30 -23.19 -10.57
CA ILE A 214 -6.24 -24.43 -9.82
C ILE A 214 -5.14 -24.24 -8.78
N LEU A 215 -5.54 -24.21 -7.51
CA LEU A 215 -4.63 -24.10 -6.38
C LEU A 215 -4.42 -25.48 -5.74
N PRO A 216 -3.18 -25.86 -5.43
CA PRO A 216 -2.90 -27.09 -4.70
C PRO A 216 -3.30 -26.87 -3.25
N ILE A 217 -4.19 -27.72 -2.74
CA ILE A 217 -4.62 -27.69 -1.34
C ILE A 217 -4.17 -28.97 -0.66
N GLU A 218 -3.54 -28.82 0.51
CA GLU A 218 -3.10 -29.94 1.33
C GLU A 218 -3.82 -29.94 2.67
N TYR A 219 -4.14 -31.14 3.17
CA TYR A 219 -4.73 -31.36 4.49
C TYR A 219 -3.78 -32.20 5.33
N THR A 220 -3.47 -31.72 6.53
CA THR A 220 -2.63 -32.45 7.48
C THR A 220 -3.42 -32.74 8.75
N MET A 221 -3.48 -34.01 9.14
CA MET A 221 -4.19 -34.45 10.33
C MET A 221 -3.65 -35.79 10.81
N ARG A 222 -4.04 -36.19 12.01
CA ARG A 222 -3.75 -37.54 12.51
C ARG A 222 -4.67 -38.58 11.85
N ARG A 223 -4.21 -39.83 11.82
CA ARG A 223 -4.97 -40.95 11.21
C ARG A 223 -6.33 -41.20 11.87
N ASP A 224 -6.41 -41.08 13.20
CA ASP A 224 -7.67 -41.16 13.97
C ASP A 224 -8.69 -40.11 13.49
N THR A 225 -8.24 -38.86 13.36
CA THR A 225 -9.05 -37.73 12.89
C THR A 225 -9.53 -37.98 11.46
N PHE A 226 -8.66 -38.49 10.59
CA PHE A 226 -9.03 -38.84 9.22
C PHE A 226 -10.12 -39.92 9.17
N ALA A 227 -10.06 -40.93 10.05
CA ALA A 227 -11.12 -41.93 10.19
C ALA A 227 -12.44 -41.34 10.75
N GLU A 228 -12.37 -40.52 11.80
CA GLU A 228 -13.54 -39.87 12.43
C GLU A 228 -14.36 -39.02 11.44
N ILE A 229 -13.66 -38.31 10.55
CA ILE A 229 -14.31 -37.48 9.53
C ILE A 229 -14.86 -38.29 8.36
N GLY A 230 -14.64 -39.61 8.28
CA GLY A 230 -15.05 -40.46 7.17
C GLY A 230 -14.11 -40.42 5.97
N GLY A 231 -12.82 -40.23 6.23
CA GLY A 231 -11.76 -40.24 5.22
C GLY A 231 -11.64 -41.57 4.49
N HIS A 232 -11.06 -41.54 3.29
CA HIS A 232 -10.80 -42.73 2.48
C HIS A 232 -9.59 -43.51 3.02
N ILE A 233 -9.79 -44.26 4.12
CA ILE A 233 -8.73 -44.98 4.85
C ILE A 233 -7.97 -45.96 3.97
N ASP A 234 -8.65 -46.62 3.04
CA ASP A 234 -8.06 -47.60 2.13
C ASP A 234 -7.10 -46.97 1.11
N SER A 235 -7.12 -45.64 0.96
CA SER A 235 -6.23 -44.87 0.09
C SER A 235 -4.99 -44.34 0.81
N ILE A 236 -4.80 -44.64 2.09
CA ILE A 236 -3.59 -44.23 2.83
C ILE A 236 -2.41 -45.08 2.35
N GLU A 237 -1.34 -44.40 1.93
CA GLU A 237 -0.06 -45.00 1.57
C GLU A 237 1.08 -44.36 2.38
N PRO A 238 2.07 -45.15 2.86
CA PRO A 238 3.29 -44.62 3.46
C PRO A 238 4.04 -43.71 2.49
N ILE A 239 4.69 -42.66 3.02
CA ILE A 239 5.36 -41.66 2.19
C ILE A 239 6.56 -42.25 1.42
N GLU A 240 7.21 -43.25 2.00
CA GLU A 240 8.36 -43.96 1.42
C GLU A 240 8.01 -44.56 0.06
N ASN A 241 6.87 -45.26 -0.02
CA ASN A 241 6.36 -45.86 -1.26
C ASN A 241 6.05 -44.80 -2.33
N VAL A 242 5.58 -43.62 -1.93
CA VAL A 242 5.26 -42.52 -2.86
C VAL A 242 6.54 -41.87 -3.40
N LEU A 243 7.57 -41.73 -2.57
CA LEU A 243 8.85 -41.15 -2.96
C LEU A 243 9.63 -42.06 -3.91
N GLU A 244 9.63 -43.38 -3.70
CA GLU A 244 10.27 -44.34 -4.61
C GLU A 244 9.68 -44.34 -6.04
N ARG A 245 8.42 -43.91 -6.20
CA ARG A 245 7.76 -43.80 -7.51
C ARG A 245 8.15 -42.55 -8.29
N LYS A 246 8.65 -41.50 -7.63
CA LYS A 246 8.93 -40.20 -8.28
C LYS A 246 10.18 -40.21 -9.18
N ASP A 247 11.02 -41.23 -9.07
CA ASP A 247 12.24 -41.40 -9.88
C ASP A 247 12.02 -42.30 -11.12
N LYS A 248 10.76 -42.47 -11.57
CA LYS A 248 10.38 -43.10 -12.84
C LYS A 248 9.59 -42.14 -13.72
#